data_AF-M6HLD2-F1
#
_entry.id   AF-M6HLD2-F1
#
_cell.length_a   1.000
_cell.length_b   1.000
_cell.length_c   1.000
_cell.angle_alpha   90.00
_cell.angle_beta   90.00
_cell.angle_gamma   90.00
#
_symmetry.space_group_name_H-M   'P 1'
#
loop_
_entity.id
_entity.type
_entity.pdbx_description
1 polymer ?
#
loop_
_entity_poly.entity_id
_entity_poly.type
_entity_poly.pdbx_seq_one_letter_code
_entity_poly.pdbx_strand_id
1 'polypeptide(L)'
;MILQELVKYYERKLEEREIAREGFETKEIPYLIEIDEEGNFIRFISTWQDEKKKRASSYTIPKAVIRSRGIEANLLWDNFEYIFGLEKKKTKRFYPQNPRFRK
;
A
#
# COMPACT_ATOMS: atom_id res chain seq x y z
N MET A 1 -31.34 -1.77 -21.34
CA MET A 1 -30.73 -3.09 -21.07
C MET A 1 -29.83 -2.94 -19.85
N ILE A 2 -29.94 -3.79 -18.82
CA ILE A 2 -29.30 -3.52 -17.52
C ILE A 2 -27.76 -3.38 -17.59
N LEU A 3 -27.09 -4.14 -18.47
CA LEU A 3 -25.64 -4.08 -18.65
C LEU A 3 -25.15 -2.74 -19.22
N GLN A 4 -25.85 -2.18 -20.21
CA GLN A 4 -25.50 -0.87 -20.79
C GLN A 4 -25.60 0.24 -19.74
N GLU A 5 -26.59 0.15 -18.86
CA GLU A 5 -26.84 1.18 -17.85
C GLU A 5 -25.85 1.09 -16.69
N LEU A 6 -25.34 -0.11 -16.39
CA LEU A 6 -24.21 -0.32 -15.50
C LEU A 6 -22.90 0.24 -16.09
N VAL A 7 -22.68 0.11 -17.41
CA VAL A 7 -21.51 0.67 -18.08
C VAL A 7 -21.54 2.20 -18.05
N LYS A 8 -22.66 2.82 -18.43
CA LYS A 8 -22.84 4.28 -18.33
C LYS A 8 -22.65 4.80 -16.91
N TYR A 9 -23.11 4.04 -15.92
CA TYR A 9 -22.90 4.37 -14.51
C TYR A 9 -21.42 4.33 -14.12
N TYR A 10 -20.67 3.33 -14.58
CA TYR A 10 -19.21 3.26 -14.38
C TYR A 10 -18.50 4.44 -15.05
N GLU A 11 -18.82 4.75 -16.31
CA GLU A 11 -18.22 5.86 -17.07
C GLU A 11 -18.41 7.20 -16.35
N ARG A 12 -19.63 7.51 -15.90
CA ARG A 12 -19.92 8.75 -15.14
C ARG A 12 -19.10 8.83 -13.86
N LYS A 13 -19.00 7.73 -13.12
CA LYS A 13 -18.20 7.69 -11.88
C LYS A 13 -16.70 7.81 -12.11
N LEU A 14 -16.23 7.38 -13.28
CA LEU A 14 -14.85 7.54 -13.70
C LEU A 14 -14.54 9.01 -14.04
N GLU A 15 -15.46 9.72 -14.70
CA GLU A 15 -15.38 11.18 -14.93
C GLU A 15 -15.39 11.97 -13.61
N GLU A 16 -16.21 11.55 -12.65
CA GLU A 16 -16.28 12.13 -11.30
C GLU A 16 -15.07 11.77 -10.41
N ARG A 17 -14.11 10.97 -10.92
CA ARG A 17 -12.93 10.45 -10.20
C ARG A 17 -13.27 9.69 -8.91
N GLU A 18 -14.49 9.21 -8.76
CA GLU A 18 -14.91 8.39 -7.61
C GLU A 18 -14.34 6.97 -7.69
N ILE A 19 -14.04 6.49 -8.90
CA ILE A 19 -13.58 5.13 -9.16
C ILE A 19 -12.23 5.17 -9.89
N ALA A 20 -11.30 4.30 -9.47
CA ALA A 20 -10.04 4.11 -10.15
C ALA A 20 -10.28 3.51 -11.55
N ARG A 21 -9.50 3.98 -12.54
CA ARG A 21 -9.54 3.43 -13.89
C ARG A 21 -9.26 1.93 -13.87
N GLU A 22 -9.82 1.21 -14.82
CA GLU A 22 -9.51 -0.21 -15.01
C GLU A 22 -7.98 -0.45 -15.01
N GLY A 23 -7.55 -1.47 -14.28
CA GLY A 23 -6.13 -1.78 -14.06
C GLY A 23 -5.48 -1.03 -12.87
N PHE A 24 -6.19 -0.10 -12.24
CA PHE A 24 -5.75 0.61 -11.03
C PHE A 24 -6.69 0.37 -9.84
N GLU A 25 -6.16 0.49 -8.63
CA GLU A 25 -6.92 0.46 -7.38
C GLU A 25 -6.52 1.63 -6.49
N THR A 26 -7.45 2.14 -5.69
CA THR A 26 -7.15 3.12 -4.65
C THR A 26 -6.84 2.37 -3.35
N LYS A 27 -5.64 2.57 -2.81
CA LYS A 27 -5.17 1.87 -1.61
C LYS A 27 -4.41 2.78 -0.68
N GLU A 28 -4.59 2.57 0.62
CA GLU A 28 -3.76 3.21 1.65
C GLU A 28 -2.35 2.62 1.64
N ILE A 29 -1.34 3.46 1.45
CA ILE A 29 0.07 3.05 1.44
C ILE A 29 0.78 3.76 2.59
N PRO A 30 1.12 3.08 3.70
CA PRO A 30 1.71 3.69 4.90
C PRO A 30 3.13 4.23 4.77
N TYR A 31 3.89 3.69 3.82
CA TYR A 31 5.30 4.00 3.62
C TYR A 31 5.61 4.11 2.14
N LEU A 32 6.33 5.16 1.77
CA LEU A 32 6.88 5.35 0.44
C LEU A 32 8.41 5.26 0.49
N ILE A 33 8.98 4.75 -0.59
CA ILE A 33 10.41 4.73 -0.84
C ILE A 33 10.68 5.82 -1.87
N GLU A 34 11.46 6.83 -1.48
CA GLU A 34 11.91 7.87 -2.39
C GLU A 34 13.24 7.43 -3.00
N ILE A 35 13.31 7.45 -4.33
CA ILE A 35 14.50 7.13 -5.12
C ILE A 35 14.81 8.32 -6.03
N ASP A 36 16.08 8.49 -6.41
CA ASP A 36 16.46 9.44 -7.45
C ASP A 36 16.22 8.88 -8.86
N GLU A 37 16.49 9.69 -9.88
CA GLU A 37 16.35 9.29 -11.29
C GLU A 37 17.33 8.18 -11.72
N GLU A 38 18.42 7.99 -10.96
CA GLU A 38 19.41 6.94 -11.17
C GLU A 38 19.03 5.63 -10.44
N GLY A 39 17.96 5.65 -9.64
CA GLY A 39 17.47 4.51 -8.86
C GLY A 39 18.15 4.35 -7.49
N ASN A 40 18.94 5.32 -7.04
CA ASN A 40 19.52 5.30 -5.71
C ASN A 40 18.47 5.61 -4.64
N PHE A 41 18.54 4.89 -3.53
CA PHE A 41 17.66 5.12 -2.39
C PHE A 41 17.97 6.47 -1.72
N ILE A 42 16.93 7.30 -1.55
CA ILE A 42 17.03 8.58 -0.84
C ILE A 42 16.56 8.42 0.61
N ARG A 43 15.28 8.04 0.81
CA ARG A 43 14.68 7.92 2.14
C ARG A 43 13.35 7.15 2.16
N PHE A 44 12.90 6.85 3.37
CA PHE A 44 11.51 6.42 3.63
C PHE A 44 10.65 7.59 4.06
N ILE A 45 9.43 7.65 3.54
CA ILE A 45 8.43 8.65 3.91
C ILE A 45 7.24 7.94 4.54
N SER A 46 6.87 8.34 5.75
CA SER A 46 5.62 7.87 6.37
C SER A 46 4.45 8.73 5.92
N THR A 47 3.36 8.09 5.56
CA THR A 47 2.13 8.75 5.06
C THR A 47 0.95 8.61 6.03
N TRP A 48 1.22 8.17 7.26
CA TRP A 48 0.22 8.12 8.33
C TRP A 48 -0.32 9.51 8.60
N GLN A 49 -1.64 9.66 8.54
CA GLN A 49 -2.30 10.94 8.77
C GLN A 49 -2.58 11.19 10.26
N ASP A 50 -2.74 10.11 11.03
CA ASP A 50 -3.01 10.17 12.47
C ASP A 50 -1.79 9.74 13.30
N GLU A 51 -1.59 10.38 14.45
CA GLU A 51 -0.59 9.97 15.45
C GLU A 51 -0.80 8.51 15.92
N LYS A 52 -2.05 8.05 15.92
CA LYS A 52 -2.43 6.68 16.28
C LYS A 52 -2.23 5.67 15.14
N LYS A 53 -1.68 6.08 13.99
CA LYS A 53 -1.38 5.24 12.82
C LYS A 53 -2.58 4.38 12.38
N LYS A 54 -3.77 4.99 12.33
CA LYS A 54 -5.00 4.30 11.93
C LYS A 54 -5.31 4.42 10.45
N ARG A 55 -4.93 5.53 9.83
CA ARG A 55 -5.17 5.83 8.42
C ARG A 55 -3.90 6.36 7.77
N ALA A 56 -3.62 5.87 6.58
CA ALA A 56 -2.53 6.34 5.74
C ALA A 56 -3.09 7.04 4.51
N SER A 57 -2.28 7.84 3.83
CA SER A 57 -2.71 8.46 2.59
C SER A 57 -3.05 7.41 1.54
N SER A 58 -4.15 7.66 0.83
CA SER A 58 -4.62 6.83 -0.28
C SER A 58 -3.93 7.24 -1.57
N TYR A 59 -3.49 6.25 -2.33
CA TYR A 59 -2.84 6.41 -3.63
C TYR A 59 -3.57 5.56 -4.67
N THR A 60 -3.63 6.07 -5.90
CA THR A 60 -4.08 5.28 -7.05
C THR A 60 -2.88 4.53 -7.60
N ILE A 61 -2.89 3.21 -7.45
CA ILE A 61 -1.76 2.33 -7.77
C ILE A 61 -2.19 1.23 -8.75
N PRO A 62 -1.26 0.60 -9.47
CA PRO A 62 -1.58 -0.55 -10.30
C PRO A 62 -2.27 -1.64 -9.47
N LYS A 63 -3.31 -2.25 -10.05
CA LYS A 63 -4.11 -3.28 -9.40
C LYS A 63 -3.23 -4.44 -8.91
N ALA A 64 -3.58 -4.97 -7.74
CA ALA A 64 -2.86 -6.11 -7.18
C ALA A 64 -2.93 -7.34 -8.09
N VAL A 65 -1.84 -8.09 -8.16
CA VAL A 65 -1.82 -9.38 -8.85
C VAL A 65 -2.49 -10.41 -7.95
N ILE A 66 -3.47 -11.15 -8.47
CA ILE A 66 -4.16 -12.20 -7.70
C ILE A 66 -3.23 -13.42 -7.62
N ARG A 67 -2.59 -13.59 -6.46
CA ARG A 67 -1.68 -14.71 -6.19
C ARG A 67 -2.47 -15.97 -5.84
N SER A 68 -2.86 -16.76 -6.84
CA SER A 68 -3.53 -18.05 -6.59
C SER A 68 -2.53 -19.17 -6.28
N ARG A 69 -1.38 -19.22 -6.98
CA ARG A 69 -0.31 -20.23 -6.80
C ARG A 69 1.10 -19.74 -7.18
N GLY A 70 1.31 -18.42 -7.31
CA GLY A 70 2.58 -17.84 -7.79
C GLY A 70 3.21 -16.83 -6.82
N ILE A 71 4.52 -16.64 -6.97
CA ILE A 71 5.31 -15.60 -6.29
C ILE A 71 5.45 -14.43 -7.29
N GLU A 72 4.40 -13.62 -7.43
CA GLU A 72 4.41 -12.45 -8.32
C GLU A 72 4.34 -11.16 -7.50
N ALA A 73 5.30 -10.25 -7.69
CA ALA A 73 5.30 -8.93 -7.07
C ALA A 73 4.23 -8.02 -7.70
N ASN A 74 3.63 -7.11 -6.93
CA ASN A 74 2.85 -6.04 -7.57
C ASN A 74 3.79 -4.96 -8.12
N LEU A 75 3.31 -4.27 -9.14
CA LEU A 75 4.09 -3.25 -9.84
C LEU A 75 4.20 -1.97 -8.99
N LEU A 76 5.42 -1.61 -8.60
CA LEU A 76 5.78 -0.39 -7.83
C LEU A 76 5.26 -0.33 -6.38
N TRP A 77 4.65 -1.40 -5.88
CA TRP A 77 4.24 -1.49 -4.48
C TRP A 77 4.14 -2.96 -4.04
N ASP A 78 4.51 -3.27 -2.81
CA ASP A 78 4.27 -4.59 -2.23
C ASP A 78 4.46 -4.56 -0.71
N ASN A 79 4.40 -5.72 -0.08
CA ASN A 79 4.86 -5.87 1.28
C ASN A 79 6.40 -5.78 1.37
N PHE A 80 6.89 -5.68 2.61
CA PHE A 80 8.32 -5.59 2.91
C PHE A 80 9.15 -6.74 2.32
N GLU A 81 8.62 -7.96 2.33
CA GLU A 81 9.35 -9.16 1.90
C GLU A 81 9.61 -9.14 0.39
N TYR A 82 8.62 -8.73 -0.40
CA TYR A 82 8.76 -8.60 -1.86
C TYR A 82 9.64 -7.41 -2.26
N ILE A 83 9.58 -6.29 -1.53
CA ILE A 83 10.38 -5.11 -1.86
C ILE A 83 11.86 -5.32 -1.54
N PHE A 84 12.17 -5.86 -0.36
CA PHE A 84 13.56 -5.98 0.11
C PHE A 84 14.17 -7.36 -0.11
N GLY A 85 13.38 -8.37 -0.49
CA GLY A 85 13.83 -9.76 -0.53
C GLY A 85 14.22 -10.30 0.84
N LEU A 86 13.78 -9.64 1.92
CA LEU A 86 14.15 -9.97 3.29
C LEU A 86 12.98 -10.66 3.97
N GLU A 87 13.24 -11.81 4.58
CA GLU A 87 12.26 -12.43 5.46
C GLU A 87 12.04 -11.55 6.69
N LYS A 88 10.78 -11.30 7.02
CA LYS A 88 10.42 -10.62 8.26
C LYS A 88 10.83 -11.51 9.43
N LYS A 89 11.97 -11.19 10.05
CA LYS A 89 12.40 -11.86 11.30
C LYS A 89 11.23 -11.80 12.28
N LYS A 90 10.77 -12.97 12.74
CA LYS A 90 9.79 -13.08 13.82
C LYS A 90 10.46 -12.64 15.12
N THR A 91 10.56 -11.33 15.33
CA THR A 91 10.98 -10.78 16.60
C THR A 91 9.89 -11.13 17.61
N LYS A 92 10.18 -12.05 18.55
CA LYS A 92 9.37 -12.17 19.76
C LYS A 92 9.23 -10.77 20.32
N ARG A 93 7.99 -10.30 20.54
CA ARG A 93 7.70 -8.99 21.16
C ARG A 93 8.69 -8.80 22.31
N PHE A 94 9.61 -7.85 22.16
CA PHE A 94 10.56 -7.54 23.20
C PHE A 94 9.75 -6.81 24.27
N TYR A 95 9.20 -7.56 25.23
CA TYR A 95 8.75 -6.96 26.46
C TYR A 95 10.02 -6.42 27.13
N PRO A 96 10.15 -5.10 27.37
CA PRO A 96 11.27 -4.58 28.12
C PRO A 96 11.22 -5.24 29.51
N GLN A 97 12.14 -6.18 29.77
CA GLN A 97 12.24 -6.92 31.03
C GLN A 97 12.73 -6.05 32.21
N ASN A 98 12.57 -4.73 32.12
CA ASN A 98 13.12 -3.80 33.10
C ASN A 98 12.00 -3.10 33.88
N PRO A 99 11.74 -3.50 35.12
CA PRO A 99 10.69 -2.92 35.98
C PRO A 99 11.09 -1.55 36.58
N ARG A 100 11.91 -0.73 35.88
CA ARG A 100 12.53 0.46 36.48
C ARG A 100 11.83 1.80 36.24
N PHE A 101 10.73 1.84 35.49
CA PHE A 101 9.94 3.05 35.34
C PHE A 101 8.47 2.79 35.69
N ARG A 102 8.24 2.50 36.97
CA ARG A 102 7.00 2.87 37.67
C ARG A 102 7.40 3.75 38.85
N LYS A 103 7.26 5.06 38.67
CA LYS A 103 7.02 6.05 39.73
C LYS A 103 6.10 7.11 39.15
#